data_AF-A0A498S026-F1
#
_entry.id   AF-A0A498S026-F1
#
_cell.length_a   1.000
_cell.length_b   1.000
_cell.length_c   1.000
_cell.angle_alpha   90.00
_cell.angle_beta   90.00
_cell.angle_gamma   90.00
#
_symmetry.space_group_name_H-M   'P 1'
#
loop_
_entity.id
_entity.type
_entity.pdbx_description
1 polymer ?
#
loop_
_entity_poly.entity_id
_entity_poly.type
_entity_poly.pdbx_seq_one_letter_code
_entity_poly.pdbx_strand_id
1 'polypeptide(L)'
;MSTESLYAAVNEVLKKLVAEAIAAEKCMKIVHRTTKKKIAPDKMEEILKTAKDELQESVLNGVSQVIHNDETCDLQYMLSSHCFMCMLIKRLSGSEANKEARWRPSGIPSDDITGHLQPVMFDIEENLIRLRCKLESEIQANKAQAMMREATLSNHIVRSLP
;
A
#
# COMPACT_ATOMS: atom_id res chain seq x y z
N MET A 1 -1.71 9.72 8.79
CA MET A 1 -2.71 10.54 9.52
C MET A 1 -2.74 10.02 10.94
N SER A 2 -2.65 10.88 11.96
CA SER A 2 -2.77 10.40 13.35
C SER A 2 -4.23 10.10 13.66
N THR A 3 -4.49 9.05 14.44
CA THR A 3 -5.83 8.65 14.93
C THR A 3 -6.52 9.79 15.66
N GLU A 4 -5.76 10.62 16.37
CA GLU A 4 -6.21 11.87 17.01
C GLU A 4 -6.81 12.88 16.03
N SER A 5 -6.26 12.99 14.81
CA SER A 5 -6.78 13.89 13.77
C SER A 5 -8.12 13.43 13.19
N LEU A 6 -8.35 12.12 13.10
CA LEU A 6 -9.61 11.57 12.63
C LEU A 6 -10.71 11.76 13.69
N TYR A 7 -10.39 11.47 14.94
CA TYR A 7 -11.31 11.66 16.07
C TYR A 7 -11.76 13.13 16.20
N ALA A 8 -10.82 14.07 16.08
CA ALA A 8 -11.13 15.49 16.08
C ALA A 8 -12.06 15.89 14.92
N ALA A 9 -11.81 15.40 13.71
CA ALA A 9 -12.64 15.69 12.54
C ALA A 9 -14.07 15.14 12.69
N VAL A 10 -14.21 13.90 13.17
CA VAL A 10 -15.54 13.30 13.41
C VAL A 10 -16.30 14.05 14.49
N ASN A 11 -15.63 14.43 15.58
CA ASN A 11 -16.25 15.20 16.66
C ASN A 11 -16.78 16.56 16.16
N GLU A 12 -16.04 17.25 15.29
CA GLU A 12 -16.48 18.54 14.73
C GLU A 12 -17.68 18.41 13.79
N VAL A 13 -17.72 17.36 12.95
CA VAL A 13 -18.89 17.07 12.11
C VAL A 13 -20.10 16.71 12.96
N LEU A 14 -19.90 15.91 14.00
CA LEU A 14 -20.95 15.46 14.90
C LEU A 14 -21.59 16.62 15.68
N LYS A 15 -20.78 17.55 16.20
CA LYS A 15 -21.29 18.77 16.85
C LYS A 15 -22.20 19.58 15.94
N LYS A 16 -21.83 19.73 14.66
CA LYS A 16 -22.64 20.47 13.67
C LYS A 16 -23.96 19.75 13.38
N LEU A 17 -23.91 18.44 13.14
CA LEU A 17 -25.11 17.62 12.89
C LEU A 17 -26.08 17.66 14.08
N VAL A 18 -25.55 17.52 15.29
CA VAL A 18 -26.33 17.58 16.53
C VAL A 18 -27.02 18.93 16.70
N ALA A 19 -26.31 20.03 16.40
CA ALA A 19 -26.87 21.37 16.47
C ALA A 19 -28.02 21.60 15.46
N GLU A 20 -27.91 21.06 14.25
CA GLU A 20 -28.92 21.22 13.18
C GLU A 20 -30.14 20.30 13.35
N ALA A 21 -29.91 19.06 13.79
CA ALA A 21 -30.93 18.01 13.89
C ALA A 21 -31.72 18.09 15.21
N ILE A 22 -31.06 18.39 16.33
CA ILE A 22 -31.65 18.37 17.68
C ILE A 22 -31.92 19.81 18.16
N ALA A 23 -32.82 20.47 17.44
CA ALA A 23 -33.30 21.81 17.77
C ALA A 23 -34.58 21.72 18.61
N ALA A 24 -34.59 22.38 19.78
CA ALA A 24 -35.69 22.28 20.74
C ALA A 24 -37.05 22.63 20.16
N GLU A 25 -37.11 23.64 19.31
CA GLU A 25 -38.34 24.05 18.64
C GLU A 25 -38.91 22.95 17.72
N LYS A 26 -38.05 22.26 16.97
CA LYS A 26 -38.46 21.16 16.08
C LYS A 26 -38.95 19.96 16.90
N CYS A 27 -38.20 19.60 17.95
CA CYS A 27 -38.54 18.50 18.85
C CYS A 27 -39.86 18.76 19.59
N MET A 28 -40.07 19.96 20.12
CA MET A 28 -41.34 20.35 20.76
C MET A 28 -42.53 20.22 19.81
N LYS A 29 -42.40 20.70 18.56
CA LYS A 29 -43.46 20.60 17.56
C LYS A 29 -43.81 19.14 17.25
N ILE A 30 -42.81 18.28 17.08
CA ILE A 30 -43.01 16.84 16.81
C ILE A 30 -43.68 16.16 18.00
N VAL A 31 -43.15 16.35 19.21
CA VAL A 31 -43.69 15.73 20.42
C VAL A 31 -45.13 16.16 20.66
N HIS A 32 -45.45 17.44 20.48
CA HIS A 32 -46.82 17.93 20.59
C HIS A 32 -47.74 17.35 19.51
N ARG A 33 -47.27 17.26 18.26
CA ARG A 33 -48.04 16.67 17.15
C ARG A 33 -48.40 15.21 17.44
N THR A 34 -47.46 14.44 17.97
CA THR A 34 -47.61 13.00 18.22
C THR A 34 -48.38 12.71 19.51
N THR A 35 -48.05 13.39 20.61
CA THR A 35 -48.59 13.07 21.94
C THR A 35 -49.80 13.92 22.33
N LYS A 36 -50.08 15.00 21.58
CA LYS A 36 -51.06 16.06 21.91
C LYS A 36 -50.81 16.77 23.24
N LYS A 37 -49.73 16.45 23.96
CA LYS A 37 -49.35 17.06 25.24
C LYS A 37 -48.34 18.18 25.00
N LYS A 38 -48.37 19.21 25.85
CA LYS A 38 -47.32 20.23 25.90
C LYS A 38 -46.32 19.81 26.98
N ILE A 39 -45.06 19.74 26.61
CA ILE A 39 -43.96 19.57 27.57
C ILE A 39 -43.46 20.97 27.93
N ALA A 40 -43.14 21.17 29.19
CA ALA A 40 -42.58 22.43 29.65
C ALA A 40 -41.19 22.64 29.00
N PRO A 41 -40.83 23.86 28.57
CA PRO A 41 -39.60 24.10 27.80
C PRO A 41 -38.32 23.66 28.52
N ASP A 42 -38.27 23.84 29.84
CA ASP A 42 -37.22 23.39 30.75
C ASP A 42 -37.01 21.87 30.68
N LYS A 43 -38.10 21.10 30.76
CA LYS A 43 -38.04 19.63 30.67
C LYS A 43 -37.61 19.15 29.29
N MET A 44 -38.00 19.87 28.23
CA MET A 44 -37.56 19.55 26.88
C MET A 44 -36.07 19.82 26.71
N GLU A 45 -35.57 20.93 27.26
CA GLU A 45 -34.16 21.29 27.21
C GLU A 45 -33.29 20.25 27.94
N GLU A 46 -33.74 19.77 29.10
CA GLU A 46 -33.09 18.68 29.83
C GLU A 46 -33.02 17.39 29.01
N ILE A 47 -34.15 16.94 28.44
CA ILE A 47 -34.20 15.73 27.60
C ILE A 47 -33.27 15.86 26.39
N LEU A 48 -33.25 17.02 25.74
CA LEU A 48 -32.42 17.25 24.57
C LEU A 48 -30.95 17.29 24.93
N LYS A 49 -30.58 17.85 26.10
CA LYS A 49 -29.20 17.82 26.57
C LYS A 49 -28.72 16.38 26.75
N THR A 50 -29.49 15.56 27.47
CA THR A 50 -29.16 14.13 27.68
C THR A 50 -29.05 13.38 26.35
N ALA A 51 -30.00 13.57 25.44
CA ALA A 51 -29.97 12.90 24.13
C ALA A 51 -28.77 13.32 23.27
N LYS A 52 -28.32 14.58 23.37
CA LYS A 52 -27.13 15.07 22.67
C LYS A 52 -25.86 14.43 23.21
N ASP A 53 -25.73 14.37 24.53
CA ASP A 53 -24.57 13.80 25.20
C ASP A 53 -24.47 12.29 24.92
N GLU A 54 -25.58 11.55 25.04
CA GLU A 54 -25.63 10.11 24.74
C GLU A 54 -25.33 9.79 23.27
N LEU A 55 -25.88 10.57 22.33
CA LEU A 55 -25.59 10.39 20.90
C LEU A 55 -24.11 10.67 20.61
N GLN A 56 -23.55 11.72 21.20
CA GLN A 56 -22.16 12.09 21.02
C GLN A 56 -21.23 10.99 21.55
N GLU A 57 -21.50 10.51 22.76
CA GLU A 57 -20.74 9.41 23.37
C GLU A 57 -20.86 8.11 22.56
N SER A 58 -22.07 7.74 22.14
CA SER A 58 -22.29 6.51 21.37
C SER A 58 -21.56 6.51 20.04
N VAL A 59 -21.57 7.61 19.29
CA VAL A 59 -20.88 7.71 18.00
C VAL A 59 -19.38 7.69 18.19
N LEU A 60 -18.84 8.42 19.17
CA LEU A 60 -17.40 8.44 19.44
C LEU A 60 -16.89 7.08 19.95
N ASN A 61 -17.67 6.37 20.75
CA ASN A 61 -17.38 5.00 21.15
C ASN A 61 -17.39 4.05 19.95
N GLY A 62 -18.37 4.17 19.05
CA GLY A 62 -18.43 3.37 17.82
C GLY A 62 -17.22 3.61 16.91
N VAL A 63 -16.82 4.88 16.73
CA VAL A 63 -15.61 5.24 15.95
C VAL A 63 -14.36 4.67 16.62
N SER A 64 -14.27 4.77 17.95
CA SER A 64 -13.15 4.18 18.69
C SER A 64 -13.09 2.66 18.51
N GLN A 65 -14.23 1.96 18.52
CA GLN A 65 -14.27 0.52 18.26
C GLN A 65 -13.84 0.17 16.82
N VAL A 66 -14.26 0.96 15.82
CA VAL A 66 -13.83 0.75 14.43
C VAL A 66 -12.33 0.97 14.29
N ILE A 67 -11.80 2.05 14.86
CA ILE A 67 -10.34 2.32 14.89
C ILE A 67 -9.61 1.18 15.60
N HIS A 68 -10.10 0.73 16.76
CA HIS A 68 -9.44 -0.33 17.52
C HIS A 68 -9.50 -1.69 16.80
N ASN A 69 -10.61 -1.99 16.13
CA ASN A 69 -10.76 -3.20 15.33
C ASN A 69 -9.84 -3.17 14.09
N ASP A 70 -9.76 -2.01 13.41
CA ASP A 70 -8.79 -1.78 12.33
C ASP A 70 -7.36 -1.90 12.86
N GLU A 71 -7.03 -1.30 14.01
CA GLU A 71 -5.72 -1.39 14.68
C GLU A 71 -5.36 -2.81 15.10
N THR A 72 -6.31 -3.65 15.51
CA THR A 72 -6.04 -5.07 15.80
C THR A 72 -5.78 -5.90 14.54
N CYS A 73 -6.45 -5.59 13.43
CA CYS A 73 -6.11 -6.15 12.12
C CYS A 73 -4.76 -5.60 11.61
N ASP A 74 -4.48 -4.34 11.90
CA ASP A 74 -3.31 -3.62 11.47
C ASP A 74 -2.07 -3.96 12.32
N LEU A 75 -2.10 -4.21 13.63
CA LEU A 75 -0.86 -4.47 14.38
C LEU A 75 -0.16 -5.75 13.88
N GLN A 76 -0.95 -6.73 13.45
CA GLN A 76 -0.44 -8.00 12.91
C GLN A 76 0.04 -7.87 11.44
N TYR A 77 -0.47 -6.90 10.67
CA TYR A 77 -0.08 -6.66 9.26
C TYR A 77 0.84 -5.42 9.04
N MET A 78 0.73 -4.36 9.84
CA MET A 78 1.39 -3.05 9.73
C MET A 78 2.83 -3.00 10.22
N LEU A 79 3.26 -3.83 11.19
CA LEU A 79 4.70 -3.90 11.49
C LEU A 79 5.50 -4.29 10.24
N SER A 80 4.90 -5.09 9.34
CA SER A 80 5.43 -5.38 8.02
C SER A 80 4.99 -4.36 6.96
N SER A 81 3.72 -3.94 6.93
CA SER A 81 3.12 -3.15 5.85
C SER A 81 3.32 -1.63 5.97
N HIS A 82 3.29 -1.03 7.16
CA HIS A 82 3.49 0.41 7.36
C HIS A 82 4.96 0.81 7.13
N CYS A 83 5.89 -0.03 7.61
CA CYS A 83 7.31 0.11 7.27
C CYS A 83 7.52 0.00 5.76
N PHE A 84 6.86 -0.98 5.12
CA PHE A 84 6.92 -1.17 3.67
C PHE A 84 6.28 -0.02 2.88
N MET A 85 5.14 0.52 3.29
CA MET A 85 4.45 1.66 2.67
C MET A 85 5.27 2.94 2.79
N CYS A 86 5.78 3.27 3.99
CA CYS A 86 6.64 4.44 4.17
C CYS A 86 7.96 4.30 3.40
N MET A 87 8.52 3.09 3.34
CA MET A 87 9.71 2.79 2.54
C MET A 87 9.41 2.85 1.03
N LEU A 88 8.26 2.37 0.57
CA LEU A 88 7.79 2.47 -0.81
C LEU A 88 7.58 3.92 -1.21
N ILE A 89 6.88 4.71 -0.40
CA ILE A 89 6.65 6.13 -0.65
C ILE A 89 8.00 6.87 -0.71
N LYS A 90 8.92 6.64 0.24
CA LYS A 90 10.27 7.23 0.18
C LYS A 90 11.06 6.79 -1.05
N ARG A 91 11.00 5.52 -1.46
CA ARG A 91 11.62 5.04 -2.72
C ARG A 91 10.96 5.63 -3.97
N LEU A 92 9.65 5.84 -3.94
CA LEU A 92 8.87 6.40 -5.05
C LEU A 92 9.11 7.91 -5.19
N SER A 93 9.26 8.63 -4.07
CA SER A 93 9.47 10.08 -4.02
C SER A 93 10.94 10.49 -4.20
N GLY A 94 11.91 9.60 -3.93
CA GLY A 94 13.34 9.88 -4.06
C GLY A 94 13.96 9.53 -5.41
N SER A 95 13.24 8.86 -6.33
CA SER A 95 13.77 8.53 -7.66
C SER A 95 13.36 9.60 -8.68
N GLU A 96 14.19 10.62 -8.88
CA GLU A 96 14.01 11.60 -9.96
C GLU A 96 14.29 11.05 -11.37
N ALA A 97 14.55 9.76 -11.54
CA ALA A 97 14.82 9.15 -12.84
C ALA A 97 13.82 8.02 -13.12
N ASN A 98 12.70 8.39 -13.75
CA ASN A 98 12.01 7.69 -14.84
C ASN A 98 10.55 8.12 -14.86
N LYS A 99 10.22 9.00 -15.82
CA LYS A 99 8.84 9.35 -16.19
C LYS A 99 8.11 8.21 -16.90
N GLU A 100 8.71 7.03 -16.98
CA GLU A 100 8.07 5.83 -17.50
C GLU A 100 7.09 5.30 -16.45
N ALA A 101 5.85 5.12 -16.88
CA ALA A 101 4.78 4.61 -16.04
C ALA A 101 5.19 3.26 -15.45
N ARG A 102 5.53 3.23 -14.17
CA ARG A 102 5.70 1.97 -13.43
C ARG A 102 4.40 1.18 -13.57
N TRP A 103 4.55 -0.10 -13.91
CA TRP A 103 3.43 -1.02 -14.09
C TRP A 103 2.42 -0.92 -12.93
N ARG A 104 1.13 -0.95 -13.29
CA ARG A 104 -0.02 -0.90 -12.38
C ARG A 104 -0.97 -2.02 -12.79
N PRO A 105 -1.66 -2.66 -11.83
CA PRO A 105 -2.70 -3.61 -12.16
C PRO A 105 -3.76 -2.96 -13.05
N SER A 106 -4.01 -3.56 -14.22
CA SER A 106 -5.06 -3.15 -15.14
C SER A 106 -6.41 -3.75 -14.77
N GLY A 107 -6.42 -4.78 -13.93
CA GLY A 107 -7.60 -5.59 -13.62
C GLY A 107 -7.86 -6.69 -14.65
N ILE A 108 -6.96 -6.85 -15.63
CA ILE A 108 -7.00 -7.94 -16.61
C ILE A 108 -6.02 -9.01 -16.13
N PRO A 109 -6.48 -10.21 -15.72
CA PRO A 109 -5.61 -11.19 -15.08
C PRO A 109 -4.38 -11.59 -15.91
N SER A 110 -4.52 -11.72 -17.23
CA SER A 110 -3.39 -12.05 -18.11
C SER A 110 -2.30 -10.99 -18.08
N ASP A 111 -2.71 -9.73 -18.17
CA ASP A 111 -1.81 -8.58 -18.25
C ASP A 111 -1.18 -8.34 -16.88
N ASP A 112 -1.94 -8.60 -15.82
CA ASP A 112 -1.48 -8.42 -14.45
C ASP A 112 -0.46 -9.46 -14.03
N ILE A 113 -0.69 -10.73 -14.38
CA ILE A 113 0.28 -11.80 -14.17
C ILE A 113 1.54 -11.51 -14.99
N THR A 114 1.39 -11.12 -16.25
CA THR A 114 2.53 -10.83 -17.13
C THR A 114 3.36 -9.66 -16.59
N GLY A 115 2.71 -8.54 -16.25
CA GLY A 115 3.40 -7.37 -15.72
C GLY A 115 4.05 -7.59 -14.37
N HIS A 116 3.47 -8.45 -13.52
CA HIS A 116 4.08 -8.84 -12.24
C HIS A 116 5.33 -9.71 -12.43
N LEU A 117 5.32 -10.62 -13.41
CA LEU A 117 6.44 -11.53 -13.68
C LEU A 117 7.55 -10.89 -14.52
N GLN A 118 7.24 -9.80 -15.23
CA GLN A 118 8.15 -9.15 -16.17
C GLN A 118 9.55 -8.82 -15.60
N PRO A 119 9.71 -8.28 -14.37
CA PRO A 119 11.03 -8.01 -13.81
C PRO A 119 11.86 -9.28 -13.63
N VAL A 120 11.25 -10.35 -13.13
CA VAL A 120 11.91 -11.65 -12.93
C VAL A 120 12.32 -12.26 -14.27
N MET A 121 11.47 -12.12 -15.29
CA MET A 121 11.78 -12.58 -16.64
C MET A 121 12.98 -11.85 -17.23
N PHE A 122 13.07 -10.52 -17.05
CA PHE A 122 14.24 -9.74 -17.49
C PHE A 122 15.53 -10.15 -16.76
N ASP A 123 15.47 -10.35 -15.44
CA ASP A 123 16.63 -10.83 -14.68
C ASP A 123 17.13 -12.20 -15.18
N ILE A 124 16.20 -13.11 -15.50
CA ILE A 124 16.54 -14.42 -16.06
C ILE A 124 17.17 -14.27 -17.45
N GLU A 125 16.60 -13.42 -18.30
CA GLU A 125 17.10 -13.17 -19.66
C GLU A 125 18.53 -12.60 -19.62
N GLU A 126 18.80 -11.59 -18.79
CA GLU A 126 20.15 -11.04 -18.63
C GLU A 126 21.15 -12.08 -18.13
N ASN A 127 20.75 -12.92 -17.17
CA ASN A 127 21.61 -13.98 -16.65
C ASN A 127 21.95 -15.02 -17.72
N LEU A 128 20.98 -15.40 -18.56
CA LEU A 128 21.21 -16.33 -19.68
C LEU A 128 22.15 -15.72 -20.72
N ILE A 129 21.98 -14.44 -21.07
CA ILE A 129 22.88 -13.72 -21.97
C ILE A 129 24.31 -13.72 -21.40
N ARG A 130 24.47 -13.42 -20.10
CA ARG A 130 25.78 -13.41 -19.44
C ARG A 130 26.44 -14.79 -19.47
N LEU A 131 25.67 -15.84 -19.22
CA LEU A 131 26.17 -17.21 -19.25
C LEU A 131 26.61 -17.62 -20.67
N ARG A 132 25.83 -17.25 -21.69
CA ARG A 132 26.18 -17.50 -23.09
C ARG A 132 27.52 -16.85 -23.44
N CYS A 133 27.68 -15.56 -23.14
CA CYS A 133 28.93 -14.84 -23.43
C CYS A 133 30.14 -15.48 -22.73
N LYS A 134 29.96 -15.97 -21.49
CA LYS A 134 31.00 -16.69 -20.75
C LYS A 134 31.40 -17.98 -21.46
N LEU A 135 30.43 -18.81 -21.84
CA LEU A 135 30.68 -20.08 -22.53
C LEU A 135 31.33 -19.87 -23.91
N GLU A 136 30.89 -18.88 -24.68
CA GLU A 136 31.49 -18.52 -25.96
C GLU A 136 32.96 -18.13 -25.80
N SER A 137 33.27 -17.34 -24.77
CA SER A 137 34.65 -16.94 -24.44
C SER A 137 35.52 -18.14 -24.05
N GLU A 138 35.00 -19.07 -23.24
CA GLU A 138 35.70 -20.29 -22.83
C GLU A 138 35.96 -21.23 -24.02
N ILE A 139 34.99 -21.38 -24.93
CA ILE A 139 35.17 -22.16 -26.16
C ILE A 139 36.25 -21.54 -27.05
N GLN A 140 36.26 -20.21 -27.21
CA GLN A 140 37.29 -19.51 -27.97
C GLN A 140 38.68 -19.69 -27.34
N ALA A 141 38.80 -19.53 -26.02
CA ALA A 141 40.05 -19.73 -25.30
C ALA A 141 40.58 -21.17 -25.43
N ASN A 142 39.70 -22.16 -25.32
CA ASN A 142 40.06 -23.57 -25.49
C ASN A 142 40.47 -23.90 -26.93
N LYS A 143 39.79 -23.35 -27.94
CA LYS A 143 40.21 -23.48 -29.35
C LYS A 143 41.58 -22.85 -29.59
N ALA A 144 41.84 -21.66 -29.05
CA ALA A 144 43.14 -21.01 -29.16
C ALA A 144 44.25 -21.85 -28.50
N GLN A 145 43.99 -22.40 -27.30
CA GLN A 145 44.94 -23.30 -26.63
C GLN A 145 45.20 -24.59 -27.42
N ALA A 146 44.17 -25.19 -28.02
CA ALA A 146 44.32 -26.37 -28.86
C ALA A 146 45.19 -26.09 -30.10
N MET A 147 44.94 -24.98 -30.80
CA MET A 147 45.76 -24.55 -31.94
C MET A 147 47.21 -24.27 -31.55
N MET A 148 47.46 -23.63 -30.38
CA MET A 148 48.83 -23.43 -29.90
C MET A 148 49.54 -24.75 -29.61
N ARG A 149 48.85 -25.74 -29.03
CA ARG A 149 49.43 -27.08 -28.78
C ARG A 149 49.78 -27.80 -30.08
N GLU A 150 48.90 -27.75 -31.07
CA GLU A 150 49.16 -28.34 -32.40
C GLU A 150 50.31 -27.66 -33.15
N ALA A 151 50.40 -26.33 -33.07
CA ALA A 151 51.53 -25.57 -33.63
C ALA A 151 52.85 -25.90 -32.93
N THR A 152 52.82 -26.13 -31.62
CA THR A 152 54.02 -26.51 -30.85
C THR A 152 54.50 -27.92 -31.21
N LEU A 153 53.58 -28.87 -31.41
CA LEU A 153 53.89 -30.23 -31.85
C LEU A 153 54.45 -30.27 -33.28
N SER A 154 53.86 -29.51 -34.20
CA SER A 154 54.34 -29.41 -35.59
C SER A 154 55.76 -28.84 -35.68
N ASN A 155 56.09 -27.85 -34.85
CA ASN A 155 57.43 -27.26 -34.79
C ASN A 155 58.48 -28.18 -34.16
N HIS A 156 58.08 -29.11 -33.29
CA HIS A 156 59.01 -30.05 -32.64
C HIS A 156 59.45 -31.19 -33.57
N ILE A 157 58.57 -31.61 -34.49
CA ILE A 157 58.85 -32.65 -35.49
C ILE A 157 59.83 -32.13 -36.56
N VAL A 158 59.75 -30.84 -36.93
CA VAL A 158 60.60 -30.25 -37.98
C VAL A 158 62.04 -29.95 -37.50
N ARG A 159 62.29 -29.90 -36.18
CA ARG A 159 63.60 -29.56 -35.60
C ARG A 159 64.48 -30.74 -35.20
N SER A 160 64.05 -31.97 -35.42
CA SER A 160 64.80 -33.16 -35.02
C SER A 160 65.40 -33.86 -36.24
N LEU A 161 66.48 -33.33 -36.80
CA LEU A 161 67.47 -34.07 -37.61
C LEU A 161 68.80 -33.27 -37.59
N PRO A 162 69.89 -33.81 -37.02
CA PRO A 162 71.24 -33.37 -37.34
C PRO A 162 71.65 -33.81 -38.76
#